data_AF-A0AAU6HZQ9-F1
#
_entry.id   AF-A0AAU6HZQ9-F1
#
_cell.length_a   1.000
_cell.length_b   1.000
_cell.length_c   1.000
_cell.angle_alpha   90.00
_cell.angle_beta   90.00
_cell.angle_gamma   90.00
#
_symmetry.space_group_name_H-M   'P 1'
#
loop_
_entity.id
_entity.type
_entity.pdbx_description
1 polymer ?
#
loop_
_entity_poly.entity_id
_entity_poly.type
_entity_poly.pdbx_seq_one_letter_code
_entity_poly.pdbx_strand_id
1 'polypeptide(L)'
;MSTRNSRPNKQTARERLRAEREQQTKTEKVPYSAEGMTALASFTFVRHIDGLRYTFARDGERNGRPAYRRTDGNVWCVRSPTDGWHCEIADGLVTAHPLNSHADEPEPPTTVWRSFKNDRSYLYDLQPLAPEA
;
A
#
# COMPACT_ATOMS: atom_id res chain seq x y z
N MET A 1 78.44 -7.49 9.05
CA MET A 1 77.66 -6.87 7.96
C MET A 1 76.25 -7.45 8.02
N SER A 2 75.32 -6.77 8.67
CA SER A 2 73.97 -7.30 8.95
C SER A 2 72.95 -6.81 7.92
N THR A 3 72.20 -7.77 7.40
CA THR A 3 71.07 -7.60 6.48
C THR A 3 69.93 -6.84 7.15
N ARG A 4 69.43 -5.80 6.47
CA ARG A 4 68.35 -4.93 6.92
C ARG A 4 67.01 -5.56 6.50
N ASN A 5 66.34 -6.24 7.43
CA ASN A 5 64.98 -6.76 7.23
C ASN A 5 63.98 -5.59 7.12
N SER A 6 63.47 -5.37 5.91
CA SER A 6 62.35 -4.46 5.65
C SER A 6 61.04 -5.15 6.07
N ARG A 7 60.47 -4.74 7.20
CA ARG A 7 59.13 -5.17 7.63
C ARG A 7 58.09 -4.26 6.96
N PRO A 8 57.04 -4.80 6.32
CA PRO A 8 55.96 -3.99 5.78
C PRO A 8 55.18 -3.33 6.93
N ASN A 9 54.95 -2.03 6.77
CA ASN A 9 54.32 -1.13 7.72
C ASN A 9 52.85 -1.54 7.98
N LYS A 10 52.51 -1.87 9.23
CA LYS A 10 51.15 -2.25 9.67
C LYS A 10 50.15 -1.07 9.68
N GLN A 11 50.60 0.15 9.38
CA GLN A 11 49.77 1.36 9.40
C GLN A 11 48.70 1.38 8.29
N THR A 12 48.97 0.78 7.13
CA THR A 12 48.14 0.95 5.91
C THR A 12 46.87 0.11 5.86
N ALA A 13 46.75 -0.94 6.68
CA ALA A 13 45.54 -1.78 6.68
C ALA A 13 44.37 -1.16 7.47
N ARG A 14 44.67 -0.45 8.57
CA ARG A 14 43.64 0.18 9.41
C ARG A 14 43.07 1.46 8.80
N GLU A 15 43.88 2.23 8.09
CA GLU A 15 43.40 3.42 7.38
C GLU A 15 42.54 3.06 6.16
N ARG A 16 42.85 1.95 5.46
CA ARG A 16 42.02 1.44 4.36
C ARG A 16 40.64 0.98 4.84
N LEU A 17 40.57 0.24 5.95
CA LEU A 17 39.29 -0.18 6.53
C LEU A 17 38.46 1.00 7.07
N ARG A 18 39.08 2.08 7.53
CA ARG A 18 38.35 3.28 7.98
C ARG A 18 37.78 4.08 6.81
N ALA A 19 38.54 4.21 5.72
CA ALA A 19 38.08 4.86 4.50
C ALA A 19 36.99 4.05 3.75
N GLU A 20 37.08 2.72 3.74
CA GLU A 20 36.01 1.85 3.21
C GLU A 20 34.73 1.95 4.06
N ARG A 21 34.86 2.00 5.39
CA ARG A 21 33.70 2.10 6.29
C ARG A 21 32.99 3.46 6.20
N GLU A 22 33.73 4.53 5.95
CA GLU A 22 33.17 5.88 5.73
C GLU A 22 32.52 6.04 4.34
N GLN A 23 32.94 5.26 3.33
CA GLN A 23 32.26 5.20 2.03
C GLN A 23 31.02 4.29 2.03
N GLN A 24 30.97 3.27 2.88
CA GLN A 24 29.79 2.39 3.01
C GLN A 24 28.60 3.08 3.70
N THR A 25 28.83 4.02 4.61
CA THR A 25 27.76 4.78 5.28
C THR A 25 27.22 5.98 4.49
N LYS A 26 27.58 6.13 3.21
CA LYS A 26 27.07 7.22 2.35
C LYS A 26 26.14 6.75 1.23
N THR A 27 25.84 5.45 1.16
CA THR A 27 24.94 4.88 0.15
C THR A 27 23.90 3.97 0.79
N GLU A 28 23.20 4.46 1.79
CA GLU A 28 21.94 3.86 2.24
C GLU A 28 20.93 4.95 2.63
N LYS A 29 20.88 6.03 1.85
CA LYS A 29 19.59 6.61 1.54
C LYS A 29 19.08 5.88 0.31
N VAL A 30 18.50 4.70 0.55
CA VAL A 30 17.38 4.29 -0.29
C VAL A 30 16.37 5.42 -0.03
N PRO A 31 16.09 6.34 -0.98
CA PRO A 31 14.87 7.09 -0.82
C PRO A 31 13.80 6.01 -0.73
N TYR A 32 12.87 6.13 0.21
CA TYR A 32 11.61 5.41 0.11
C TYR A 32 10.93 5.93 -1.16
N SER A 33 11.42 5.47 -2.30
CA SER A 33 10.83 5.63 -3.61
C SER A 33 9.64 4.71 -3.56
N ALA A 34 8.46 5.30 -3.71
CA ALA A 34 7.20 4.59 -3.89
C ALA A 34 7.16 3.80 -5.22
N GLU A 35 8.27 3.19 -5.61
CA GLU A 35 8.41 2.29 -6.75
C GLU A 35 8.13 0.88 -6.24
N GLY A 36 6.84 0.53 -6.17
CA GLY A 36 6.42 -0.84 -5.85
C GLY A 36 5.13 -0.99 -5.05
N MET A 37 4.50 0.08 -4.55
CA MET A 37 3.09 0.00 -4.17
C MET A 37 2.26 0.22 -5.43
N THR A 38 2.17 -0.82 -6.27
CA THR A 38 1.24 -0.82 -7.39
C THR A 38 -0.17 -0.77 -6.83
N ALA A 39 -0.71 0.46 -6.70
CA ALA A 39 -2.11 0.69 -6.36
C ALA A 39 -2.97 -0.29 -7.15
N LEU A 40 -3.80 -1.08 -6.46
CA LEU A 40 -4.71 -2.04 -7.10
C LEU A 40 -5.34 -1.42 -8.35
N ALA A 41 -5.31 -2.12 -9.48
CA ALA A 41 -5.98 -1.66 -10.69
C ALA A 41 -7.50 -1.83 -10.55
N SER A 42 -7.92 -2.93 -9.93
CA SER A 42 -9.32 -3.26 -9.65
C SER A 42 -9.44 -4.27 -8.53
N PHE A 43 -10.64 -4.38 -7.97
CA PHE A 43 -11.01 -5.41 -6.98
C PHE A 43 -12.51 -5.69 -7.07
N THR A 44 -12.96 -6.72 -6.36
CA THR A 44 -14.37 -7.11 -6.30
C THR A 44 -14.83 -7.21 -4.85
N PHE A 45 -16.02 -6.70 -4.56
CA PHE A 45 -16.76 -7.04 -3.35
C PHE A 45 -17.66 -8.24 -3.59
N VAL A 46 -17.50 -9.29 -2.80
CA VAL A 46 -18.31 -10.53 -2.89
C VAL A 46 -19.21 -10.64 -1.67
N ARG A 47 -20.53 -10.58 -1.84
CA ARG A 47 -21.49 -10.62 -0.73
C ARG A 47 -21.54 -12.01 -0.10
N HIS A 48 -21.49 -12.10 1.23
CA HIS A 48 -21.47 -13.39 1.95
C HIS A 48 -22.72 -14.25 1.73
N ILE A 49 -23.91 -13.65 1.71
CA ILE A 49 -25.18 -14.41 1.73
C ILE A 49 -25.51 -15.11 0.41
N ASP A 50 -25.08 -14.56 -0.73
CA ASP A 50 -25.47 -15.06 -2.05
C ASP A 50 -24.37 -14.94 -3.12
N GLY A 51 -23.15 -14.54 -2.73
CA GLY A 51 -22.03 -14.43 -3.65
C GLY A 51 -22.13 -13.30 -4.67
N LEU A 52 -23.09 -12.37 -4.53
CA LEU A 52 -23.21 -11.24 -5.46
C LEU A 52 -21.91 -10.44 -5.53
N ARG A 53 -21.45 -10.15 -6.75
CA ARG A 53 -20.18 -9.50 -7.01
C ARG A 53 -20.36 -8.09 -7.54
N TYR A 54 -19.59 -7.15 -7.00
CA TYR A 54 -19.48 -5.80 -7.53
C TYR A 54 -18.02 -5.46 -7.80
N THR A 55 -17.70 -5.17 -9.06
CA THR A 55 -16.35 -4.82 -9.48
C THR A 55 -16.11 -3.32 -9.35
N PHE A 56 -14.94 -2.97 -8.83
CA PHE A 56 -14.45 -1.60 -8.71
C PHE A 56 -13.16 -1.49 -9.50
N ALA A 57 -13.05 -0.43 -10.31
CA ALA A 57 -11.85 -0.09 -11.05
C ALA A 57 -11.30 1.25 -10.57
N ARG A 58 -9.99 1.43 -10.62
CA ARG A 58 -9.37 2.72 -10.30
C ARG A 58 -9.88 3.78 -11.27
N ASP A 59 -10.37 4.88 -10.71
CA ASP A 59 -10.96 6.01 -11.45
C ASP A 59 -10.42 7.32 -10.85
N GLY A 60 -9.12 7.52 -11.04
CA GLY A 60 -8.38 8.69 -10.56
C GLY A 60 -7.96 8.63 -9.09
N GLU A 61 -7.94 9.81 -8.47
CA GLU A 61 -7.48 10.02 -7.10
C GLU A 61 -8.39 11.00 -6.36
N ARG A 62 -8.54 10.80 -5.05
CA ARG A 62 -9.23 11.71 -4.12
C ARG A 62 -8.41 11.81 -2.83
N ASN A 63 -8.29 13.02 -2.28
CA ASN A 63 -7.47 13.28 -1.09
C ASN A 63 -6.00 12.79 -1.23
N GLY A 64 -5.44 12.86 -2.44
CA GLY A 64 -4.07 12.37 -2.73
C GLY A 64 -3.90 10.85 -2.61
N ARG A 65 -5.01 10.10 -2.64
CA ARG A 65 -5.04 8.64 -2.56
C ARG A 65 -5.84 8.07 -3.73
N PRO A 66 -5.60 6.81 -4.13
CA PRO A 66 -6.38 6.16 -5.17
C PRO A 66 -7.88 6.21 -4.87
N ALA A 67 -8.68 6.50 -5.90
CA ALA A 67 -10.12 6.42 -5.85
C ALA A 67 -10.60 5.32 -6.79
N TYR A 68 -11.60 4.57 -6.36
CA TYR A 68 -12.14 3.45 -7.11
C TYR A 68 -13.62 3.64 -7.35
N ARG A 69 -14.07 3.39 -8.56
CA ARG A 69 -15.48 3.49 -8.93
C ARG A 69 -16.02 2.11 -9.27
N ARG A 70 -17.23 1.82 -8.80
CA ARG A 70 -17.97 0.63 -9.18
C ARG A 70 -18.31 0.67 -10.67
N THR A 71 -18.08 -0.42 -11.39
CA THR A 71 -18.22 -0.45 -12.85
C THR A 71 -19.66 -0.38 -13.35
N ASP A 72 -20.62 -0.79 -12.53
CA ASP A 72 -22.06 -0.85 -12.85
C ASP A 72 -22.87 0.27 -12.16
N GLY A 73 -22.23 1.29 -11.59
CA GLY A 73 -22.95 2.33 -10.87
C GLY A 73 -22.10 3.52 -10.43
N ASN A 74 -22.69 4.36 -9.58
CA ASN A 74 -22.02 5.54 -9.02
C ASN A 74 -21.73 5.36 -7.53
N VAL A 75 -21.06 4.26 -7.20
CA VAL A 75 -20.50 4.01 -5.86
C VAL A 75 -19.00 4.15 -5.96
N TRP A 76 -18.42 4.88 -5.02
CA TRP A 76 -17.00 5.15 -4.94
C TRP A 76 -16.43 4.47 -3.71
N CYS A 77 -15.23 3.90 -3.81
CA CYS A 77 -14.42 3.44 -2.68
C CYS A 77 -13.19 4.34 -2.60
N VAL A 78 -13.09 5.08 -1.50
CA VAL A 78 -12.17 6.20 -1.33
C VAL A 78 -11.63 6.20 0.09
N ARG A 79 -10.57 6.97 0.32
CA ARG A 79 -10.03 7.21 1.66
C ARG A 79 -10.26 8.65 2.08
N SER A 80 -10.74 8.85 3.31
CA SER A 80 -10.70 10.14 4.01
C SER A 80 -9.82 10.06 5.25
N PRO A 81 -9.32 11.19 5.78
CA PRO A 81 -8.63 11.21 7.07
C PRO A 81 -9.52 10.82 8.26
N THR A 82 -10.83 11.06 8.17
CA THR A 82 -11.79 10.83 9.24
C THR A 82 -12.26 9.38 9.32
N ASP A 83 -12.59 8.79 8.18
CA ASP A 83 -13.28 7.50 8.11
C ASP A 83 -12.37 6.37 7.63
N GLY A 84 -11.13 6.70 7.25
CA GLY A 84 -10.26 5.78 6.54
C GLY A 84 -10.88 5.38 5.19
N TRP A 85 -10.69 4.12 4.81
CA TRP A 85 -11.30 3.55 3.61
C TRP A 85 -12.79 3.31 3.83
N HIS A 86 -13.62 3.79 2.90
CA HIS A 86 -15.06 3.63 2.95
C HIS A 86 -15.65 3.66 1.53
N CYS A 87 -16.90 3.21 1.40
CA CYS A 87 -17.66 3.42 0.17
C CYS A 87 -18.70 4.52 0.33
N GLU A 88 -18.79 5.41 -0.65
CA GLU A 88 -19.75 6.50 -0.69
C GLU A 88 -20.53 6.51 -2.02
N ILE A 89 -21.74 7.08 -1.99
CA ILE A 89 -22.51 7.38 -3.20
C ILE A 89 -22.47 8.89 -3.50
N ALA A 90 -23.30 9.34 -4.44
CA ALA A 90 -23.50 10.77 -4.67
C ALA A 90 -23.77 11.52 -3.35
N ASP A 91 -23.34 12.78 -3.30
CA ASP A 91 -23.46 13.67 -2.14
C ASP A 91 -22.62 13.26 -0.91
N GLY A 92 -21.70 12.28 -1.06
CA GLY A 92 -20.77 11.88 0.01
C GLY A 92 -21.42 11.03 1.09
N LEU A 93 -22.61 10.47 0.83
CA LEU A 93 -23.26 9.56 1.78
C LEU A 93 -22.45 8.27 1.86
N VAL A 94 -21.87 8.01 3.04
CA VAL A 94 -21.14 6.78 3.31
C VAL A 94 -22.11 5.61 3.43
N THR A 95 -21.82 4.55 2.69
CA THR A 95 -22.67 3.35 2.56
C THR A 95 -21.94 2.07 2.91
N ALA A 96 -20.63 2.09 3.12
CA ALA A 96 -19.90 0.91 3.61
C ALA A 96 -18.60 1.27 4.31
N HIS A 97 -18.21 0.44 5.28
CA HIS A 97 -16.91 0.49 5.95
C HIS A 97 -16.31 -0.91 6.08
N PRO A 98 -14.97 -1.04 6.10
CA PRO A 98 -14.32 -2.25 6.55
C PRO A 98 -14.65 -2.51 8.02
N LEU A 99 -14.82 -3.79 8.39
CA LEU A 99 -15.03 -4.17 9.79
C LEU A 99 -13.74 -4.05 10.61
N ASN A 100 -12.61 -4.39 9.99
CA ASN A 100 -11.29 -4.35 10.58
C ASN A 100 -10.34 -3.66 9.59
N SER A 101 -10.00 -2.39 9.83
CA SER A 101 -8.98 -1.70 9.04
C SER A 101 -8.17 -0.73 9.87
N HIS A 102 -6.90 -0.57 9.53
CA HIS A 102 -6.13 0.58 9.98
C HIS A 102 -6.39 1.76 9.04
N ALA A 103 -6.66 2.94 9.59
CA ALA A 103 -6.97 4.13 8.81
C ALA A 103 -5.84 4.53 7.84
N ASP A 104 -4.61 4.08 8.08
CA ASP A 104 -3.41 4.47 7.33
C ASP A 104 -3.03 3.52 6.18
N GLU A 105 -3.86 2.53 5.88
CA GLU A 105 -3.58 1.61 4.78
C GLU A 105 -3.54 2.35 3.42
N PRO A 106 -2.55 2.06 2.55
CA PRO A 106 -2.36 2.75 1.27
C PRO A 106 -3.40 2.35 0.22
N GLU A 107 -4.07 1.22 0.41
CA GLU A 107 -5.06 0.62 -0.48
C GLU A 107 -6.28 0.17 0.32
N PRO A 108 -7.43 -0.05 -0.34
CA PRO A 108 -8.59 -0.63 0.30
C PRO A 108 -8.25 -1.97 0.98
N PRO A 109 -8.52 -2.14 2.29
CA PRO A 109 -8.19 -3.35 3.02
C PRO A 109 -8.92 -4.58 2.45
N THR A 110 -8.17 -5.65 2.20
CA THR A 110 -8.64 -6.96 1.72
C THR A 110 -9.28 -7.77 2.85
N THR A 111 -10.31 -7.19 3.45
CA THR A 111 -10.99 -7.68 4.65
C THR A 111 -12.50 -7.81 4.41
N VAL A 112 -13.26 -8.08 5.47
CA VAL A 112 -14.72 -8.03 5.47
C VAL A 112 -15.19 -6.59 5.58
N TRP A 113 -16.12 -6.22 4.72
CA TRP A 113 -16.77 -4.92 4.70
C TRP A 113 -18.24 -5.04 4.98
N ARG A 114 -18.77 -4.07 5.72
CA ARG A 114 -20.20 -3.93 6.00
C ARG A 114 -20.76 -2.79 5.18
N SER A 115 -21.75 -3.09 4.35
CA SER A 115 -22.51 -2.07 3.60
C SER A 115 -23.92 -1.94 4.16
N PHE A 116 -24.40 -0.70 4.26
CA PHE A 116 -25.72 -0.32 4.71
C PHE A 116 -26.60 -0.01 3.50
N LYS A 117 -27.76 -0.66 3.44
CA LYS A 117 -28.79 -0.44 2.42
C LYS A 117 -30.13 -0.32 3.13
N ASN A 118 -30.61 0.92 3.27
CA ASN A 118 -31.83 1.24 4.01
C ASN A 118 -31.77 0.67 5.45
N ASP A 119 -32.71 -0.20 5.80
CA ASP A 119 -32.87 -0.87 7.09
C ASP A 119 -31.99 -2.14 7.23
N ARG A 120 -31.17 -2.47 6.23
CA ARG A 120 -30.38 -3.71 6.19
C ARG A 120 -28.90 -3.43 6.11
N SER A 121 -28.11 -4.36 6.66
CA SER A 121 -26.66 -4.41 6.44
C SER A 121 -26.25 -5.73 5.82
N TYR A 122 -25.30 -5.68 4.89
CA TYR A 122 -24.75 -6.83 4.20
C TYR A 122 -23.24 -6.88 4.39
N LEU A 123 -22.69 -8.09 4.50
CA LEU A 123 -21.26 -8.32 4.59
C LEU A 123 -20.70 -8.74 3.23
N TYR A 124 -19.51 -8.24 2.92
CA TYR A 124 -18.79 -8.49 1.68
C TYR A 124 -17.32 -8.77 1.96
N ASP A 125 -16.70 -9.69 1.23
CA ASP A 125 -15.24 -9.79 1.18
C ASP A 125 -14.70 -8.91 0.05
N LEU A 126 -13.66 -8.11 0.34
CA LEU A 126 -12.88 -7.44 -0.69
C LEU A 126 -11.82 -8.38 -1.23
N GLN A 127 -11.87 -8.66 -2.53
CA GLN A 127 -10.93 -9.52 -3.23
C GLN A 127 -10.19 -8.73 -4.32
N PRO A 128 -8.86 -8.56 -4.22
CA PRO A 128 -8.06 -7.99 -5.30
C PRO A 128 -8.23 -8.81 -6.58
N LEU A 129 -8.35 -8.12 -7.71
CA LEU A 129 -8.16 -8.76 -9.01
C LEU A 129 -6.66 -8.65 -9.31
N ALA A 130 -5.97 -9.79 -9.38
CA ALA A 130 -4.59 -9.81 -9.84
C ALA A 130 -4.52 -9.20 -11.25
N PRO A 131 -3.51 -8.37 -11.55
CA PRO A 131 -3.25 -8.02 -12.94
C PRO A 131 -2.98 -9.33 -13.70
N GLU A 132 -3.65 -9.55 -14.83
CA GLU A 132 -3.27 -10.67 -15.70
C GLU A 132 -1.79 -10.51 -16.07
N ALA A 133 -1.03 -11.61 -15.92
CA ALA A 133 0.41 -11.67 -16.15
C ALA A 133 0.76 -11.66 -17.65
#